data_AF-A0A7J3X9E0-F1
#
_entry.id   AF-A0A7J3X9E0-F1
#
_cell.length_a   1.000
_cell.length_b   1.000
_cell.length_c   1.000
_cell.angle_alpha   90.00
_cell.angle_beta   90.00
_cell.angle_gamma   90.00
#
_symmetry.space_group_name_H-M   'P 1'
#
loop_
_entity.id
_entity.type
_entity.pdbx_description
1 polymer ?
#
loop_
_entity_poly.entity_id
_entity_poly.type
_entity_poly.pdbx_seq_one_letter_code
_entity_poly.pdbx_strand_id
1 'polypeptide(L)'
;MRRVSIVLPDEVYQLLEEAARRTGIANRSRLISDAVAGYYSSSVDKEGFYAGALVVFYDHSRGETAYAVVDAQHGFADVIRSNVHMHVSEEKCVEVLAVAGRGERVLGLIASLRKVSGVISVQHSLVRVG
;
A
#
# COMPACT_ATOMS: atom_id res chain seq x y z
N MET A 1 24.59 16.51 6.70
CA MET A 1 23.74 15.65 7.57
C MET A 1 23.23 16.48 8.73
N ARG A 2 21.99 16.24 9.20
CA ARG A 2 21.41 16.89 10.38
C ARG A 2 21.17 15.81 11.44
N ARG A 3 21.36 16.12 12.72
CA ARG A 3 21.09 15.20 13.84
C ARG A 3 19.71 15.50 14.41
N VAL A 4 18.91 14.45 14.58
CA VAL A 4 17.59 14.50 15.20
C VAL A 4 17.57 13.50 16.35
N SER A 5 17.00 13.89 17.49
CA SER A 5 16.74 13.00 18.63
C SER A 5 15.25 12.66 18.65
N ILE A 6 14.93 11.36 18.73
CA ILE A 6 13.55 10.86 18.74
C ILE A 6 13.33 9.99 19.98
N VAL A 7 12.13 10.07 20.56
CA VAL A 7 11.65 9.15 21.60
C VAL A 7 10.69 8.18 20.94
N LEU A 8 10.90 6.88 21.15
CA LEU A 8 10.06 5.82 20.60
C LEU A 8 9.41 5.05 21.76
N PRO A 9 8.11 4.70 21.67
CA PRO A 9 7.53 3.69 22.55
C PRO A 9 8.30 2.37 22.45
N ASP A 10 8.39 1.62 23.55
CA ASP A 10 9.17 0.37 23.61
C ASP A 10 8.77 -0.62 22.51
N GLU A 11 7.47 -0.76 22.24
CA GLU A 11 6.95 -1.63 21.18
C GLU A 11 7.50 -1.26 19.78
N VAL A 12 7.60 0.04 19.47
CA VAL A 12 8.13 0.52 18.19
C VAL A 12 9.64 0.33 18.13
N TYR A 13 10.34 0.52 19.25
CA TYR A 13 11.76 0.23 19.34
C TYR A 13 12.06 -1.25 19.09
N GLN A 14 11.26 -2.16 19.64
CA GLN A 14 11.42 -3.60 19.38
C GLN A 14 11.19 -3.95 17.91
N LEU A 15 10.19 -3.32 17.25
CA LEU A 15 9.98 -3.48 15.80
C LEU A 15 11.18 -2.99 14.99
N LEU A 16 11.81 -1.87 15.38
CA LEU A 16 13.03 -1.37 14.74
C LEU A 16 14.19 -2.36 14.86
N GLU A 17 14.41 -2.91 16.06
CA GLU A 17 15.47 -3.90 16.30
C GLU A 17 15.20 -5.19 15.52
N GLU A 18 13.95 -5.63 15.44
CA GLU A 18 13.58 -6.78 14.64
C GLU A 18 13.77 -6.53 13.14
N ALA A 19 13.36 -5.37 12.63
CA ALA A 19 13.58 -4.97 11.25
C ALA A 19 15.08 -4.93 10.92
N ALA A 20 15.93 -4.38 11.80
CA ALA A 20 17.38 -4.38 11.64
C ALA A 20 17.95 -5.80 11.54
N ARG A 21 17.49 -6.72 12.40
CA ARG A 21 17.90 -8.14 12.34
C ARG A 21 17.46 -8.82 11.04
N ARG A 22 16.20 -8.64 10.64
CA ARG A 22 15.63 -9.29 9.44
C ARG A 22 16.22 -8.77 8.14
N THR A 23 16.57 -7.48 8.07
CA THR A 23 17.11 -6.83 6.86
C THR A 23 18.64 -6.82 6.80
N GLY A 24 19.33 -7.15 7.90
CA GLY A 24 20.78 -7.06 8.01
C GLY A 24 21.32 -5.62 8.10
N ILE A 25 20.44 -4.62 8.25
CA ILE A 25 20.84 -3.21 8.35
C ILE A 25 21.24 -2.90 9.80
N ALA A 26 22.54 -2.99 10.11
CA ALA A 26 23.06 -2.73 11.45
C ALA A 26 22.97 -1.25 11.88
N ASN A 27 22.95 -0.31 10.92
CA ASN A 27 22.91 1.11 11.22
C ASN A 27 21.45 1.58 11.36
N ARG A 28 21.03 1.82 12.61
CA ARG A 28 19.69 2.34 12.94
C ARG A 28 19.36 3.65 12.23
N SER A 29 20.32 4.57 12.10
CA SER A 29 20.09 5.86 11.42
C SER A 29 19.82 5.65 9.92
N ARG A 30 20.48 4.69 9.29
CA ARG A 30 20.20 4.31 7.90
C ARG A 30 18.82 3.67 7.78
N LEU A 31 18.52 2.68 8.62
CA LEU A 31 17.22 2.01 8.63
C LEU A 31 16.06 3.01 8.81
N ILE A 32 16.19 3.94 9.76
CA ILE A 32 15.19 5.00 9.99
C ILE A 32 15.12 5.95 8.78
N SER A 33 16.25 6.33 8.19
CA SER A 33 16.28 7.20 6.99
C SER A 33 15.58 6.54 5.81
N ASP A 34 15.86 5.26 5.55
CA ASP A 34 15.25 4.48 4.47
C ASP A 34 13.74 4.31 4.73
N ALA A 35 13.34 4.08 5.99
CA ALA A 35 11.93 3.99 6.38
C ALA A 35 11.18 5.33 6.18
N VAL A 36 11.79 6.47 6.56
CA VAL A 36 11.20 7.80 6.35
C VAL A 36 11.12 8.14 4.86
N ALA A 37 12.15 7.83 4.08
CA ALA A 37 12.14 8.03 2.63
C ALA A 37 11.09 7.15 1.95
N GLY A 38 10.98 5.87 2.37
CA GLY A 38 9.94 4.96 1.92
C GLY A 38 8.55 5.50 2.24
N TYR A 39 8.31 5.90 3.49
CA TYR A 39 7.05 6.51 3.90
C TYR A 39 6.72 7.76 3.06
N TYR A 40 7.67 8.68 2.89
CA TYR A 40 7.49 9.87 2.07
C TYR A 40 7.23 9.54 0.60
N SER A 41 7.94 8.58 0.01
CA SER A 41 7.73 8.16 -1.38
C SER A 41 6.34 7.55 -1.60
N SER A 42 5.79 6.89 -0.58
CA SER A 42 4.41 6.40 -0.58
C SER A 42 3.36 7.46 -0.30
N SER A 43 3.78 8.69 0.04
CA SER A 43 2.86 9.82 0.17
C SER A 43 2.46 10.31 -1.22
N VAL A 44 1.16 10.24 -1.47
CA VAL A 44 0.55 10.61 -2.74
C VAL A 44 -0.16 11.93 -2.52
N ASP A 45 0.23 12.97 -3.26
CA ASP A 45 -0.59 14.18 -3.36
C ASP A 45 -1.58 14.06 -4.52
N LYS A 46 -2.63 14.89 -4.49
CA LYS A 46 -3.71 14.84 -5.47
C LYS A 46 -3.29 15.29 -6.87
N GLU A 47 -2.28 16.14 -6.95
CA GLU A 47 -1.89 16.86 -8.17
C GLU A 47 -0.87 16.10 -9.02
N GLY A 48 -0.09 15.22 -8.40
CA GLY A 48 0.89 14.41 -9.10
C GLY A 48 0.29 13.42 -10.08
N PHE A 49 1.10 13.03 -11.06
CA PHE A 49 0.86 11.83 -11.84
C PHE A 49 1.68 10.71 -11.23
N TYR A 50 1.05 9.57 -10.96
CA TYR A 50 1.67 8.43 -10.31
C TYR A 50 1.50 7.18 -11.15
N ALA A 51 2.49 6.30 -11.09
CA ALA A 51 2.41 4.94 -11.61
C ALA A 51 2.89 3.94 -10.54
N GLY A 52 2.41 2.71 -10.60
CA GLY A 52 2.84 1.67 -9.66
C GLY A 52 1.83 0.55 -9.50
N ALA A 53 1.76 -0.01 -8.30
CA ALA A 53 0.88 -1.13 -8.00
C ALA A 53 0.13 -0.95 -6.67
N LEU A 54 -1.13 -1.40 -6.64
CA LEU A 54 -1.90 -1.62 -5.42
C LEU A 54 -2.00 -3.12 -5.18
N VAL A 55 -1.85 -3.55 -3.93
CA VAL A 55 -2.08 -4.92 -3.49
C VAL A 55 -3.29 -4.93 -2.57
N VAL A 56 -4.34 -5.63 -2.98
CA VAL A 56 -5.61 -5.75 -2.25
C VAL A 56 -5.72 -7.18 -1.74
N PHE A 57 -5.80 -7.33 -0.42
CA PHE A 57 -6.02 -8.63 0.22
C PHE A 57 -7.42 -8.64 0.82
N TYR A 58 -8.23 -9.64 0.46
CA TYR A 58 -9.62 -9.71 0.89
C TYR A 58 -10.14 -11.13 1.02
N ASP A 59 -11.25 -11.25 1.74
CA ASP A 59 -12.01 -12.47 1.92
C ASP A 59 -13.15 -12.53 0.90
N HIS A 60 -13.06 -13.43 -0.07
CA HIS A 60 -14.06 -13.54 -1.13
C HIS A 60 -15.29 -14.35 -0.71
N SER A 61 -15.23 -15.13 0.38
CA SER A 61 -16.38 -15.90 0.88
C SER A 61 -17.35 -15.04 1.70
N ARG A 62 -16.88 -13.87 2.16
CA ARG A 62 -17.66 -12.96 3.01
C ARG A 62 -18.65 -12.12 2.22
N GLY A 63 -19.91 -12.55 2.18
CA GLY A 63 -21.02 -11.78 1.60
C GLY A 63 -20.76 -11.42 0.13
N GLU A 64 -20.95 -10.15 -0.23
CA GLU A 64 -20.73 -9.67 -1.61
C GLU A 64 -19.33 -9.10 -1.84
N THR A 65 -18.33 -9.47 -1.01
CA THR A 65 -17.01 -8.83 -1.06
C THR A 65 -16.37 -8.92 -2.44
N ALA A 66 -16.39 -10.09 -3.08
CA ALA A 66 -15.81 -10.25 -4.42
C ALA A 66 -16.46 -9.30 -5.44
N TYR A 67 -17.79 -9.19 -5.42
CA TYR A 67 -18.53 -8.28 -6.28
C TYR A 67 -18.22 -6.81 -5.96
N ALA A 68 -18.23 -6.43 -4.69
CA ALA A 68 -17.96 -5.06 -4.24
C ALA A 68 -16.52 -4.61 -4.54
N VAL A 69 -15.55 -5.53 -4.49
CA VAL A 69 -14.15 -5.25 -4.90
C VAL A 69 -14.08 -4.94 -6.40
N VAL A 70 -14.78 -5.71 -7.23
CA VAL A 70 -14.84 -5.48 -8.69
C VAL A 70 -15.60 -4.18 -9.00
N ASP A 71 -16.74 -3.93 -8.36
CA ASP A 71 -17.53 -2.72 -8.53
C ASP A 71 -16.75 -1.46 -8.14
N ALA A 72 -16.01 -1.52 -7.02
CA ALA A 72 -15.12 -0.45 -6.60
C ALA A 72 -13.99 -0.17 -7.60
N GLN A 73 -13.60 -1.14 -8.44
CA GLN A 73 -12.59 -0.95 -9.49
C GLN A 73 -13.18 -0.36 -10.78
N HIS A 74 -14.42 -0.71 -11.14
CA HIS A 74 -15.06 -0.24 -12.37
C HIS A 74 -15.08 1.30 -12.50
N GLY A 75 -15.29 1.99 -11.38
CA GLY A 75 -15.24 3.46 -11.31
C GLY A 75 -13.86 4.07 -11.56
N PHE A 76 -12.81 3.28 -11.80
CA PHE A 76 -11.41 3.69 -11.90
C PHE A 76 -10.67 3.03 -13.09
N ALA A 77 -11.40 2.57 -14.11
CA ALA A 77 -10.83 1.96 -15.32
C ALA A 77 -9.87 2.88 -16.10
N ASP A 78 -9.95 4.19 -15.90
CA ASP A 78 -9.03 5.20 -16.45
C ASP A 78 -7.63 5.15 -15.82
N VAL A 79 -7.50 4.69 -14.58
CA VAL A 79 -6.23 4.60 -13.86
C VAL A 79 -5.73 3.17 -13.66
N ILE A 80 -6.59 2.16 -13.71
CA ILE A 80 -6.20 0.74 -13.65
C ILE A 80 -5.74 0.29 -15.04
N ARG A 81 -4.50 -0.20 -15.14
CA ARG A 81 -3.87 -0.67 -16.38
C ARG A 81 -3.97 -2.18 -16.56
N SER A 82 -3.92 -2.91 -15.45
CA SER A 82 -4.16 -4.35 -15.42
C SER A 82 -4.46 -4.79 -13.99
N ASN A 83 -5.07 -5.97 -13.88
CA ASN A 83 -5.34 -6.65 -12.61
C ASN A 83 -4.79 -8.09 -12.74
N VAL A 84 -4.06 -8.53 -11.72
CA VAL A 84 -3.72 -9.94 -11.50
C VAL A 84 -4.42 -10.41 -10.24
N HIS A 85 -5.23 -11.45 -10.34
CA HIS A 85 -5.96 -12.05 -9.23
C HIS A 85 -5.38 -13.42 -8.87
N MET A 86 -5.18 -13.68 -7.58
CA MET A 86 -4.63 -14.93 -7.06
C MET A 86 -5.46 -15.44 -5.88
N HIS A 87 -5.88 -16.71 -5.93
CA HIS A 87 -6.40 -17.41 -4.76
C HIS A 87 -5.23 -17.85 -3.88
N VAL A 88 -5.17 -17.32 -2.65
CA VAL A 88 -4.10 -17.65 -1.68
C VAL A 88 -4.57 -18.62 -0.59
N SER A 89 -5.88 -18.78 -0.45
CA SER A 89 -6.52 -19.89 0.28
C SER A 89 -7.92 -20.12 -0.28
N GLU A 90 -8.67 -21.05 0.33
CA GLU A 90 -10.06 -21.33 -0.04
C GLU A 90 -10.97 -20.10 0.07
N GLU A 91 -10.69 -19.16 0.98
CA GLU A 91 -11.53 -17.98 1.23
C GLU A 91 -10.85 -16.67 0.87
N LYS A 92 -9.52 -16.65 0.68
CA LYS A 92 -8.76 -15.41 0.56
C LYS A 92 -8.17 -15.22 -0.83
N CYS A 93 -8.27 -13.99 -1.31
CA CYS A 93 -7.71 -13.55 -2.58
C CYS A 93 -6.74 -12.39 -2.38
N VAL A 94 -5.74 -12.35 -3.25
CA VAL A 94 -4.87 -11.20 -3.44
C VAL A 94 -5.05 -10.69 -4.87
N GLU A 95 -5.32 -9.40 -5.02
CA GLU A 95 -5.27 -8.71 -6.30
C GLU A 95 -4.10 -7.74 -6.35
N VAL A 96 -3.40 -7.73 -7.48
CA VAL A 96 -2.36 -6.75 -7.81
C VAL A 96 -2.85 -5.90 -8.96
N LEU A 97 -3.17 -4.63 -8.66
CA LEU A 97 -3.63 -3.65 -9.63
C LEU A 97 -2.45 -2.81 -10.10
N ALA A 98 -2.06 -2.94 -11.37
CA ALA A 98 -1.14 -1.97 -11.97
C ALA A 98 -1.91 -0.67 -12.24
N VAL A 99 -1.43 0.45 -11.73
CA VAL A 99 -2.12 1.74 -11.83
C VAL A 99 -1.21 2.81 -12.45
N ALA A 100 -1.79 3.72 -13.24
CA ALA A 100 -1.13 4.93 -13.71
C ALA A 100 -2.13 6.05 -13.98
N GLY A 101 -2.04 7.15 -13.24
CA GLY A 101 -2.96 8.28 -13.34
C GLY A 101 -2.72 9.39 -12.33
N ARG A 102 -3.64 10.37 -12.28
CA ARG A 102 -3.62 11.46 -11.30
C ARG A 102 -3.75 10.91 -9.88
N GLY A 103 -2.98 11.46 -8.95
CA GLY A 103 -2.96 11.03 -7.56
C GLY A 103 -4.34 11.10 -6.90
N GLU A 104 -5.17 12.09 -7.25
CA GLU A 104 -6.57 12.16 -6.84
C GLU A 104 -7.37 10.89 -7.18
N ARG A 105 -7.24 10.39 -8.42
CA ARG A 105 -7.95 9.19 -8.88
C ARG A 105 -7.41 7.93 -8.22
N VAL A 106 -6.08 7.81 -8.10
CA VAL A 106 -5.43 6.66 -7.43
C VAL A 106 -5.81 6.61 -5.95
N LEU A 107 -5.84 7.75 -5.26
CA LEU A 107 -6.28 7.84 -3.87
C LEU A 107 -7.78 7.52 -3.72
N GLY A 108 -8.60 7.96 -4.68
CA GLY A 108 -10.01 7.59 -4.74
C GLY A 108 -10.23 6.07 -4.86
N LEU A 109 -9.42 5.39 -5.67
CA LEU A 109 -9.45 3.93 -5.82
C LEU A 109 -9.09 3.25 -4.50
N ILE A 110 -7.97 3.65 -3.88
CA ILE A 110 -7.51 3.12 -2.58
C ILE A 110 -8.61 3.32 -1.52
N ALA A 111 -9.21 4.51 -1.46
CA ALA A 111 -10.27 4.81 -0.51
C ALA A 111 -11.55 3.99 -0.75
N SER A 112 -11.89 3.73 -2.01
CA SER A 112 -13.06 2.92 -2.38
C SER A 112 -12.87 1.46 -2.00
N LEU A 113 -11.70 0.89 -2.32
CA LEU A 113 -11.34 -0.48 -1.95
C LEU A 113 -11.33 -0.69 -0.43
N ARG A 114 -10.76 0.26 0.34
CA ARG A 114 -10.72 0.17 1.81
C ARG A 114 -12.09 0.21 2.49
N LYS A 115 -13.13 0.71 1.80
CA LYS A 115 -14.50 0.74 2.34
C LYS A 115 -15.25 -0.58 2.17
N VAL A 116 -14.74 -1.50 1.36
CA VAL A 116 -15.37 -2.80 1.15
C VAL A 116 -15.17 -3.66 2.40
N SER A 117 -16.27 -4.13 3.01
CA SER A 117 -16.24 -4.77 4.34
C SER A 117 -15.38 -6.04 4.44
N GLY A 118 -15.15 -6.77 3.34
CA GLY A 118 -14.29 -7.96 3.33
C GLY A 118 -12.86 -7.70 2.89
N VAL A 119 -12.49 -6.46 2.58
CA VAL A 119 -11.10 -6.08 2.32
C VAL A 119 -10.35 -6.03 3.65
N ILE A 120 -9.30 -6.85 3.73
CA ILE A 120 -8.45 -6.99 4.92
C ILE A 120 -7.34 -5.95 4.88
N SER A 121 -6.72 -5.73 3.72
CA SER A 121 -5.70 -4.69 3.55
C SER A 121 -5.63 -4.17 2.11
N VAL A 122 -5.22 -2.90 2.00
CA VAL A 122 -4.81 -2.27 0.74
C VAL A 122 -3.45 -1.63 0.95
N GLN A 123 -2.45 -2.22 0.32
CA GLN A 123 -1.08 -1.70 0.27
C GLN A 123 -0.83 -1.09 -1.10
N HIS A 124 0.10 -0.14 -1.18
CA HIS A 124 0.44 0.51 -2.44
C HIS A 124 1.94 0.81 -2.51
N SER A 125 2.48 0.69 -3.71
CA SER A 125 3.81 1.17 -4.07
C SER A 125 3.63 2.05 -5.30
N LEU A 126 3.80 3.35 -5.11
CA LEU A 126 3.53 4.37 -6.12
C LEU A 126 4.75 5.25 -6.27
N VAL A 127 5.07 5.58 -7.51
CA VAL A 127 6.14 6.52 -7.86
C VAL A 127 5.54 7.70 -8.61
N ARG A 128 5.97 8.90 -8.27
CA ARG A 128 5.61 10.11 -9.02
C ARG A 128 6.32 10.08 -10.37
N VAL A 129 5.58 10.29 -11.45
CA VAL A 129 6.10 10.38 -12.82
C VAL A 129 6.08 11.86 -13.20
N GLY A 130 7.23 12.52 -13.08
CA GLY A 130 7.39 13.96 -13.30
C GLY A 130 8.14 14.63 -12.15
#